data_AF-A0A6M8WAC2-F1
#
_entry.id   AF-A0A6M8WAC2-F1
#
_cell.length_a   1.000
_cell.length_b   1.000
_cell.length_c   1.000
_cell.angle_alpha   90.00
_cell.angle_beta   90.00
_cell.angle_gamma   90.00
#
_symmetry.space_group_name_H-M   'P 1'
#
loop_
_entity.id
_entity.type
_entity.pdbx_description
1 polymer ?
#
loop_
_entity_poly.entity_id
_entity_poly.type
_entity_poly.pdbx_seq_one_letter_code
_entity_poly.pdbx_strand_id
1 'polypeptide(L)'
;MQKMQQMMQQQIQMMKPELQRKVKDLTPETKQLLLRIYSQHSRHSSQITLRHVMHEVLADYQSMIVGIVTDNPEQAADSARRLADHRIPRGGLLPYLKLEDVTNEKLSLLASFNDNVEGNAKRLADAAEGGDMAKASSYLTDITTGCIGCHQVFRGVPGISTLLR
;
A
#
# COMPACT_ATOMS: atom_id res chain seq x y z
N MET A 1 13.59 14.06 -4.71
CA MET A 1 13.31 13.85 -6.16
C MET A 1 14.28 12.88 -6.82
N GLN A 2 15.59 13.16 -6.86
CA GLN A 2 16.58 12.35 -7.60
C GLN A 2 16.68 10.88 -7.13
N LYS A 3 16.73 10.63 -5.81
CA LYS A 3 16.74 9.26 -5.24
C LYS A 3 15.51 8.43 -5.62
N MET A 4 14.32 9.06 -5.66
CA MET A 4 13.08 8.36 -6.02
C MET A 4 13.02 8.03 -7.51
N GLN A 5 13.52 8.91 -8.38
CA GLN A 5 13.64 8.62 -9.80
C GLN A 5 14.60 7.45 -10.05
N GLN A 6 15.73 7.39 -9.33
CA GLN A 6 16.66 6.26 -9.39
C GLN A 6 16.00 4.96 -8.92
N MET A 7 15.25 5.00 -7.82
CA MET A 7 14.50 3.84 -7.32
C MET A 7 13.48 3.35 -8.36
N MET A 8 12.70 4.25 -8.97
CA MET A 8 11.78 3.90 -10.04
C MET A 8 12.49 3.26 -11.23
N GLN A 9 13.64 3.81 -11.64
CA GLN A 9 14.42 3.23 -12.74
C GLN A 9 14.91 1.82 -12.39
N GLN A 10 15.39 1.60 -11.17
CA GLN A 10 15.78 0.27 -10.69
C GLN A 10 14.59 -0.70 -10.71
N GLN A 11 13.42 -0.29 -10.22
CA GLN A 11 12.21 -1.10 -10.26
C GLN A 11 11.82 -1.46 -11.70
N ILE A 12 11.84 -0.49 -12.62
CA ILE A 12 11.54 -0.72 -14.05
C ILE A 12 12.51 -1.72 -14.67
N GLN A 13 13.80 -1.66 -14.33
CA GLN A 13 14.81 -2.61 -14.83
C GLN A 13 14.52 -4.05 -14.42
N MET A 14 13.89 -4.25 -13.26
CA MET A 14 13.48 -5.58 -12.77
C MET A 14 12.23 -6.12 -13.48
N MET A 15 11.48 -5.29 -14.19
CA MET A 15 10.25 -5.70 -14.87
C MET A 15 10.54 -6.41 -16.20
N LYS A 16 9.69 -7.37 -16.57
CA LYS A 16 9.70 -7.96 -17.92
C LYS A 16 9.31 -6.93 -18.99
N PRO A 17 9.74 -7.11 -20.26
CA PRO A 17 9.52 -6.13 -21.34
C PRO A 17 8.07 -5.68 -21.52
N GLU A 18 7.10 -6.58 -21.37
CA GLU A 18 5.68 -6.31 -21.50
C GLU A 18 5.18 -5.30 -20.45
N LEU A 19 5.62 -5.44 -19.20
CA LEU A 19 5.29 -4.51 -18.13
C LEU A 19 6.03 -3.18 -18.29
N GLN A 20 7.30 -3.21 -18.74
CA GLN A 20 8.04 -1.98 -19.03
C GLN A 20 7.34 -1.11 -20.07
N ARG A 21 6.76 -1.71 -21.11
CA ARG A 21 5.96 -0.97 -22.13
C ARG A 21 4.75 -0.30 -21.48
N LYS A 22 3.95 -1.06 -20.73
CA LYS A 22 2.80 -0.51 -19.99
C LYS A 22 3.18 0.67 -19.10
N VAL A 23 4.27 0.56 -18.34
CA VAL A 23 4.75 1.64 -17.46
C VAL A 23 5.21 2.86 -18.25
N LYS A 24 5.86 2.67 -19.40
CA LYS A 24 6.27 3.78 -20.28
C LYS A 24 5.06 4.52 -20.85
N ASP A 25 3.99 3.80 -21.17
CA ASP A 25 2.75 4.34 -21.76
C ASP A 25 1.87 5.10 -20.75
N LEU A 26 2.16 5.03 -19.44
CA LEU A 26 1.44 5.82 -18.43
C LEU A 26 1.69 7.33 -18.61
N THR A 27 0.68 8.14 -18.32
CA THR A 27 0.81 9.60 -18.37
C THR A 27 1.73 10.12 -17.26
N PRO A 28 2.28 11.34 -17.41
CA PRO A 28 3.06 11.98 -16.35
C PRO A 28 2.32 12.09 -15.01
N GLU A 29 1.02 12.34 -15.04
CA GLU A 29 0.17 12.47 -13.84
C GLU A 29 0.10 11.15 -13.07
N THR A 30 -0.16 10.04 -13.77
CA THR A 30 -0.18 8.71 -13.16
C THR A 30 1.19 8.35 -12.58
N LYS A 31 2.28 8.64 -13.30
CA LYS A 31 3.64 8.40 -12.80
C LYS A 31 3.93 9.24 -11.54
N GLN A 32 3.47 10.49 -11.49
CA GLN A 32 3.62 11.36 -10.33
C GLN A 32 2.79 10.87 -9.13
N LEU A 33 1.58 10.38 -9.37
CA LEU A 33 0.75 9.74 -8.35
C LEU A 33 1.47 8.55 -7.73
N LEU A 34 1.98 7.64 -8.56
CA LEU A 34 2.73 6.47 -8.08
C LEU A 34 3.93 6.92 -7.24
N LEU A 35 4.72 7.87 -7.74
CA LEU A 35 5.85 8.43 -6.98
C LEU A 35 5.43 8.97 -5.62
N ARG A 36 4.31 9.71 -5.54
CA ARG A 36 3.79 10.24 -4.29
C ARG A 36 3.47 9.12 -3.29
N ILE A 37 2.76 8.08 -3.74
CA ILE A 37 2.43 6.92 -2.90
C ILE A 37 3.70 6.21 -2.42
N TYR A 38 4.64 5.92 -3.34
CA TYR A 38 5.91 5.30 -2.95
C TYR A 38 6.70 6.16 -1.95
N SER A 39 6.65 7.49 -2.07
CA SER A 39 7.37 8.39 -1.16
C SER A 39 6.87 8.38 0.28
N GLN A 40 5.66 7.89 0.51
CA GLN A 40 5.08 7.77 1.85
C GLN A 40 5.68 6.61 2.65
N HIS A 41 6.44 5.73 1.98
CA HIS A 41 7.01 4.53 2.57
C HIS A 41 8.52 4.68 2.70
N SER A 42 9.03 4.46 3.91
CA SER A 42 10.48 4.47 4.14
C SER A 42 11.10 3.07 3.94
N ARG A 43 10.29 2.03 4.15
CA ARG A 43 10.73 0.64 4.22
C ARG A 43 10.59 -0.04 2.86
N HIS A 44 11.72 -0.31 2.20
CA HIS A 44 11.77 -1.01 0.92
C HIS A 44 12.50 -2.35 1.07
N SER A 45 12.05 -3.38 0.37
CA SER A 45 12.71 -4.68 0.37
C SER A 45 13.06 -5.15 -1.04
N SER A 46 14.27 -5.68 -1.19
CA SER A 46 14.74 -6.35 -2.41
C SER A 46 14.38 -7.84 -2.46
N GLN A 47 13.81 -8.39 -1.39
CA GLN A 47 13.62 -9.84 -1.22
C GLN A 47 12.15 -10.24 -1.11
N ILE A 48 11.35 -9.51 -0.31
CA ILE A 48 9.99 -9.94 -0.02
C ILE A 48 9.05 -9.66 -1.20
N THR A 49 8.03 -10.50 -1.33
CA THR A 49 6.98 -10.34 -2.34
C THR A 49 5.77 -9.60 -1.78
N LEU A 50 4.83 -9.20 -2.64
CA LEU A 50 3.56 -8.60 -2.19
C LEU A 50 2.81 -9.51 -1.22
N ARG A 51 2.88 -10.84 -1.36
CA ARG A 51 2.27 -11.77 -0.41
C ARG A 51 2.78 -11.55 1.03
N HIS A 52 4.09 -11.38 1.19
CA HIS A 52 4.67 -11.12 2.51
C HIS A 52 4.21 -9.78 3.06
N VAL A 53 4.23 -8.73 2.24
CA VAL A 53 3.74 -7.40 2.64
C VAL A 53 2.27 -7.46 3.07
N MET A 54 1.41 -8.14 2.30
CA MET A 54 -0.01 -8.28 2.66
C MET A 54 -0.23 -9.09 3.94
N HIS A 55 0.65 -10.05 4.27
CA HIS A 55 0.62 -10.74 5.55
C HIS A 55 1.04 -9.82 6.71
N GLU A 56 2.02 -8.94 6.52
CA GLU A 56 2.38 -7.93 7.52
C GLU A 56 1.23 -6.96 7.76
N VAL A 57 0.67 -6.40 6.68
CA VAL A 57 -0.49 -5.51 6.72
C VAL A 57 -1.67 -6.17 7.43
N LEU A 58 -1.93 -7.46 7.16
CA LEU A 58 -2.99 -8.21 7.85
C LEU A 58 -2.70 -8.38 9.34
N ALA A 59 -1.46 -8.70 9.73
CA ALA A 59 -1.09 -8.85 11.13
C ALA A 59 -1.24 -7.53 11.90
N ASP A 60 -0.81 -6.41 11.30
CA ASP A 60 -0.96 -5.09 11.88
C ASP A 60 -2.44 -4.67 11.95
N TYR A 61 -3.22 -4.97 10.92
CA TYR A 61 -4.67 -4.74 10.91
C TYR A 61 -5.39 -5.52 12.03
N GLN A 62 -5.04 -6.79 12.25
CA GLN A 62 -5.59 -7.61 13.33
C GLN A 62 -5.16 -7.08 14.71
N SER A 63 -3.89 -6.73 14.89
CA SER A 63 -3.38 -6.15 16.13
C SER A 63 -4.04 -4.81 16.46
N MET A 64 -4.29 -3.98 15.43
CA MET A 64 -5.01 -2.72 15.55
C MET A 64 -6.45 -2.92 16.05
N ILE A 65 -7.17 -3.91 15.50
CA ILE A 65 -8.51 -4.27 15.98
C ILE A 65 -8.47 -4.73 17.43
N VAL A 66 -7.52 -5.62 17.79
CA VAL A 66 -7.35 -6.08 19.17
C VAL A 66 -7.17 -4.87 20.09
N GLY A 67 -6.27 -3.94 19.74
CA GLY A 67 -6.05 -2.70 20.50
C GLY A 67 -7.35 -1.92 20.72
N ILE A 68 -8.18 -1.77 19.68
CA ILE A 68 -9.47 -1.07 19.80
C ILE A 68 -10.44 -1.79 20.72
N VAL A 69 -10.66 -3.10 20.52
CA VAL A 69 -11.69 -3.82 21.28
C VAL A 69 -11.31 -4.08 22.74
N THR A 70 -10.02 -3.97 23.07
CA THR A 70 -9.53 -4.04 24.45
C THR A 70 -9.28 -2.67 25.09
N ASP A 71 -9.65 -1.57 24.43
CA ASP A 71 -9.38 -0.21 24.88
C ASP A 71 -7.89 0.06 25.20
N ASN A 72 -7.01 -0.46 24.33
CA ASN A 72 -5.56 -0.31 24.42
C ASN A 72 -5.07 0.68 23.34
N PRO A 73 -4.95 1.98 23.66
CA PRO A 73 -4.59 3.00 22.69
C PRO A 73 -3.16 2.86 22.16
N GLU A 74 -2.22 2.41 23.00
CA GLU A 74 -0.81 2.20 22.60
C GLU A 74 -0.71 1.14 21.50
N GLN A 75 -1.37 -0.01 21.69
CA GLN A 75 -1.39 -1.08 20.69
C GLN A 75 -2.10 -0.66 19.41
N ALA A 76 -3.23 0.04 19.52
CA ALA A 76 -4.00 0.50 18.37
C ALA A 76 -3.17 1.48 17.52
N ALA A 77 -2.54 2.47 18.15
CA ALA A 77 -1.74 3.48 17.45
C ALA A 77 -0.48 2.90 16.81
N ASP A 78 0.28 2.08 17.56
CA ASP A 78 1.51 1.46 17.05
C ASP A 78 1.22 0.53 15.87
N SER A 79 0.19 -0.31 15.97
CA SER A 79 -0.21 -1.21 14.88
C SER A 79 -0.68 -0.46 13.64
N ALA A 80 -1.46 0.61 13.82
CA ALA A 80 -1.95 1.42 12.71
C ALA A 80 -0.82 2.17 11.98
N ARG A 81 0.21 2.63 12.71
CA ARG A 81 1.41 3.20 12.08
C ARG A 81 2.21 2.19 11.29
N ARG A 82 2.41 0.99 11.83
CA ARG A 82 3.10 -0.08 11.08
C ARG A 82 2.34 -0.50 9.84
N LEU A 83 1.01 -0.55 9.90
CA LEU A 83 0.16 -0.74 8.73
C LEU A 83 0.39 0.35 7.70
N ALA A 84 0.39 1.62 8.10
CA ALA A 84 0.54 2.77 7.20
C ALA A 84 1.97 3.03 6.70
N ASP A 85 2.99 2.41 7.31
CA ASP A 85 4.38 2.36 6.83
C ASP A 85 4.79 0.89 6.64
N HIS A 86 3.94 0.10 5.97
CA HIS A 86 4.29 -1.26 5.61
C HIS A 86 5.46 -1.29 4.61
N ARG A 87 6.08 -2.44 4.38
CA ARG A 87 7.18 -2.53 3.42
C ARG A 87 6.70 -2.43 1.97
N ILE A 88 7.50 -1.84 1.10
CA ILE A 88 7.33 -1.94 -0.36
C ILE A 88 7.99 -3.24 -0.85
N PRO A 89 7.29 -4.09 -1.63
CA PRO A 89 7.83 -5.38 -2.08
C PRO A 89 8.89 -5.21 -3.18
N ARG A 90 9.63 -6.30 -3.45
CA ARG A 90 10.64 -6.38 -4.52
C ARG A 90 10.04 -5.90 -5.85
N GLY A 91 10.65 -4.86 -6.44
CA GLY A 91 10.20 -4.30 -7.72
C GLY A 91 8.96 -3.41 -7.65
N GLY A 92 8.44 -3.11 -6.45
CA GLY A 92 7.26 -2.28 -6.25
C GLY A 92 5.94 -3.03 -6.45
N LEU A 93 4.81 -2.32 -6.42
CA LEU A 93 3.46 -2.84 -6.55
C LEU A 93 3.14 -3.36 -7.97
N LEU A 94 3.52 -2.60 -9.01
CA LEU A 94 3.06 -2.86 -10.39
C LEU A 94 3.32 -4.28 -10.91
N PRO A 95 4.46 -4.93 -10.62
CA PRO A 95 4.69 -6.32 -11.06
C PRO A 95 3.70 -7.33 -10.49
N TYR A 96 2.99 -7.01 -9.43
CA TYR A 96 2.02 -7.90 -8.79
C TYR A 96 0.58 -7.66 -9.23
N LEU A 97 0.36 -6.67 -10.09
CA LEU A 97 -0.93 -6.42 -10.73
C LEU A 97 -1.07 -7.27 -12.00
N LYS A 98 -2.30 -7.47 -12.47
CA LYS A 98 -2.49 -8.02 -13.82
C LYS A 98 -2.05 -6.99 -14.85
N LEU A 99 -1.54 -7.43 -15.99
CA LEU A 99 -0.96 -6.53 -16.99
C LEU A 99 -2.01 -5.59 -17.59
N GLU A 100 -3.24 -6.06 -17.71
CA GLU A 100 -4.42 -5.29 -18.13
C GLU A 100 -4.84 -4.22 -17.11
N ASP A 101 -4.38 -4.33 -15.85
CA ASP A 101 -4.71 -3.37 -14.79
C ASP A 101 -3.72 -2.21 -14.68
N VAL A 102 -2.59 -2.29 -15.39
CA VAL A 102 -1.57 -1.23 -15.46
C VAL A 102 -1.99 -0.20 -16.50
N THR A 103 -3.01 0.59 -16.17
CA THR A 103 -3.56 1.67 -17.00
C THR A 103 -3.73 2.96 -16.19
N ASN A 104 -3.81 4.11 -16.87
CA ASN A 104 -4.03 5.39 -16.18
C ASN A 104 -5.33 5.41 -15.38
N GLU A 105 -6.42 4.90 -15.98
CA GLU A 105 -7.74 4.84 -15.34
C GLU A 105 -7.69 4.04 -14.04
N LYS A 106 -7.22 2.80 -14.06
CA LYS A 106 -7.19 1.96 -12.86
C LYS A 106 -6.20 2.49 -11.84
N LEU A 107 -4.98 2.85 -12.25
CA LEU A 107 -3.95 3.32 -11.32
C LEU A 107 -4.32 4.65 -10.65
N SER A 108 -5.16 5.49 -11.27
CA SER A 108 -5.69 6.69 -10.61
C SER A 108 -6.48 6.39 -9.33
N LEU A 109 -7.11 5.20 -9.24
CA LEU A 109 -7.87 4.76 -8.07
C LEU A 109 -6.97 4.49 -6.85
N LEU A 110 -5.67 4.27 -7.05
CA LEU A 110 -4.72 4.02 -5.96
C LEU A 110 -4.68 5.17 -4.95
N ALA A 111 -4.88 6.42 -5.38
CA ALA A 111 -4.94 7.56 -4.46
C ALA A 111 -6.03 7.38 -3.40
N SER A 112 -7.23 6.99 -3.85
CA SER A 112 -8.39 6.78 -2.98
C SER A 112 -8.19 5.58 -2.07
N PHE A 113 -7.71 4.45 -2.62
CA PHE A 113 -7.42 3.28 -1.79
C PHE A 113 -6.32 3.55 -0.75
N ASN A 114 -5.27 4.29 -1.11
CA ASN A 114 -4.20 4.65 -0.19
C ASN A 114 -4.72 5.53 0.96
N ASP A 115 -5.53 6.55 0.68
CA ASP A 115 -6.07 7.39 1.75
C ASP A 115 -7.07 6.63 2.62
N ASN A 116 -7.91 5.77 2.02
CA ASN A 116 -8.86 4.95 2.75
C ASN A 116 -8.19 3.96 3.70
N VAL A 117 -7.03 3.40 3.32
CA VAL A 117 -6.29 2.43 4.14
C VAL A 117 -5.23 3.11 4.99
N GLU A 118 -4.16 3.62 4.39
CA GLU A 118 -3.02 4.18 5.11
C GLU A 118 -3.33 5.55 5.72
N GLY A 119 -4.13 6.37 5.03
CA GLY A 119 -4.55 7.68 5.51
C GLY A 119 -5.40 7.56 6.78
N ASN A 120 -6.41 6.69 6.74
CA ASN A 120 -7.24 6.42 7.92
C ASN A 120 -6.50 5.65 9.02
N ALA A 121 -5.53 4.80 8.70
CA ALA A 121 -4.69 4.19 9.73
C ALA A 121 -3.85 5.24 10.49
N LYS A 122 -3.30 6.25 9.79
CA LYS A 122 -2.64 7.40 10.44
C LYS A 122 -3.61 8.18 11.33
N ARG A 123 -4.80 8.49 10.82
CA ARG A 123 -5.85 9.20 11.59
C ARG A 123 -6.34 8.41 12.81
N LEU A 124 -6.41 7.08 12.70
CA LEU A 124 -6.71 6.17 13.81
C LEU A 124 -5.62 6.24 14.87
N ALA A 125 -4.35 6.18 14.47
CA ALA A 125 -3.23 6.29 15.41
C ALA A 125 -3.26 7.62 16.17
N ASP A 126 -3.47 8.73 15.46
CA ASP A 126 -3.54 10.06 16.06
C ASP A 126 -4.73 10.18 17.06
N ALA A 127 -5.88 9.58 16.72
CA ALA A 127 -7.05 9.56 17.61
C ALA A 127 -6.81 8.70 18.86
N ALA A 128 -6.20 7.52 18.71
CA ALA A 128 -5.88 6.62 19.82
C ALA A 128 -4.89 7.26 20.80
N GLU A 129 -3.84 7.91 20.31
CA GLU A 129 -2.91 8.66 21.17
C GLU A 129 -3.53 9.88 21.84
N GLY A 130 -4.50 10.50 21.18
CA GLY A 130 -5.32 11.56 21.78
C GLY A 130 -6.30 11.06 22.85
N GLY A 131 -6.38 9.74 23.10
CA GLY A 131 -7.32 9.13 24.05
C GLY A 131 -8.75 9.02 23.53
N ASP A 132 -9.00 9.30 22.24
CA ASP A 132 -10.33 9.23 21.62
C ASP A 132 -10.50 7.89 20.88
N MET A 133 -10.66 6.83 21.66
CA MET A 133 -10.80 5.46 21.14
C MET A 133 -12.10 5.24 20.35
N ALA A 134 -13.15 6.02 20.65
CA ALA A 134 -14.38 6.02 19.87
C ALA A 134 -14.13 6.54 18.44
N LYS A 135 -13.41 7.66 18.31
CA LYS A 135 -13.00 8.19 17.01
C LYS A 135 -12.00 7.27 16.32
N ALA A 136 -11.03 6.70 17.03
CA ALA A 136 -10.11 5.71 16.47
C ALA A 136 -10.88 4.53 15.83
N SER A 137 -11.86 3.97 16.57
CA SER A 137 -12.73 2.89 16.05
C SER A 137 -13.55 3.31 14.82
N SER A 138 -13.92 4.59 14.69
CA SER A 138 -14.72 5.05 13.56
C SER A 138 -14.01 4.92 12.21
N TYR A 139 -12.67 5.01 12.20
CA TYR A 139 -11.86 4.88 10.99
C TYR A 139 -11.73 3.44 10.47
N LEU A 140 -12.08 2.45 11.29
CA LEU A 140 -11.85 1.04 10.99
C LEU A 140 -12.69 0.56 9.80
N THR A 141 -13.90 1.09 9.65
CA THR A 141 -14.80 0.80 8.52
C THR A 141 -14.19 1.27 7.19
N ASP A 142 -13.59 2.46 7.16
CA ASP A 142 -12.98 3.00 5.95
C ASP A 142 -11.74 2.21 5.55
N ILE A 143 -10.91 1.83 6.53
CA ILE A 143 -9.74 0.96 6.31
C ILE A 143 -10.19 -0.38 5.73
N THR A 144 -11.20 -1.00 6.32
CA THR A 144 -11.75 -2.30 5.86
C THR A 144 -12.27 -2.19 4.43
N THR A 145 -13.03 -1.14 4.15
CA THR A 145 -13.63 -0.88 2.84
C THR A 145 -12.55 -0.63 1.79
N GLY A 146 -11.51 0.13 2.14
CA GLY A 146 -10.34 0.37 1.29
C GLY A 146 -9.58 -0.92 0.94
N CYS A 147 -9.35 -1.79 1.94
CA CYS A 147 -8.74 -3.11 1.74
C CYS A 147 -9.54 -3.95 0.73
N ILE A 148 -10.87 -4.03 0.91
CA ILE A 148 -11.75 -4.80 0.03
C ILE A 148 -11.79 -4.19 -1.38
N GLY A 149 -11.92 -2.86 -1.50
CA GLY A 149 -11.99 -2.17 -2.78
C GLY A 149 -10.72 -2.35 -3.61
N CYS A 150 -9.54 -2.18 -2.99
CA CYS A 150 -8.27 -2.44 -3.66
C CYS A 150 -8.18 -3.89 -4.14
N HIS A 151 -8.58 -4.86 -3.30
CA HIS A 151 -8.59 -6.27 -3.68
C HIS A 151 -9.54 -6.58 -4.84
N GLN A 152 -10.73 -5.99 -4.89
CA GLN A 152 -11.67 -6.20 -5.99
C GLN A 152 -11.13 -5.71 -7.33
N VAL A 153 -10.40 -4.59 -7.33
CA VAL A 153 -9.84 -4.00 -8.55
C VAL A 153 -8.55 -4.69 -9.00
N PHE A 154 -7.64 -4.96 -8.05
CA PHE A 154 -6.24 -5.26 -8.36
C PHE A 154 -5.76 -6.65 -7.96
N ARG A 155 -6.53 -7.42 -7.19
CA ARG A 155 -6.07 -8.72 -6.72
C ARG A 155 -5.93 -9.70 -7.88
N GLY A 156 -4.68 -9.95 -8.27
CA GLY A 156 -4.28 -11.07 -9.12
C GLY A 156 -4.09 -12.37 -8.32
N VAL A 157 -3.27 -13.28 -8.84
CA VAL A 157 -2.86 -14.48 -8.10
C VAL A 157 -1.91 -14.05 -6.97
N PRO A 158 -2.27 -14.21 -5.68
CA PRO A 158 -1.42 -13.76 -4.58
C PRO A 158 -0.12 -14.58 -4.56
N GLY A 159 1.05 -13.93 -4.53
CA GLY A 159 2.34 -14.64 -4.51
C GLY A 159 3.44 -14.01 -5.34
N ILE A 160 4.16 -14.86 -6.08
CA ILE A 160 5.31 -14.50 -6.91
C ILE A 160 4.79 -13.78 -8.16
N SER A 161 5.38 -12.62 -8.47
CA SER A 161 5.09 -11.90 -9.71
C SER A 161 5.63 -12.66 -10.91
N THR A 162 4.78 -12.92 -11.90
CA THR A 162 5.20 -13.44 -13.22
C THR A 162 5.78 -12.35 -14.12
N LEU A 163 5.81 -11.08 -13.67
CA LEU A 163 6.22 -9.89 -14.42
C LEU A 163 7.57 -9.32 -13.94
N LEU A 164 8.23 -9.97 -12.99
CA LEU A 164 9.62 -9.69 -12.60
C LEU A 164 10.60 -10.59 -13.39
N ARG A 165 11.83 -10.08 -13.57
CA ARG A 165 13.00 -10.82 -14.04
C ARG A 165 13.70 -11.56 -12.88
#